data_AF-A0A7X7K5D8-F1
#
_entry.id   AF-A0A7X7K5D8-F1
#
_cell.length_a   1.000
_cell.length_b   1.000
_cell.length_c   1.000
_cell.angle_alpha   90.00
_cell.angle_beta   90.00
_cell.angle_gamma   90.00
#
_symmetry.space_group_name_H-M   'P 1'
#
loop_
_entity.id
_entity.type
_entity.pdbx_description
1 polymer ?
#
loop_
_entity_poly.entity_id
_entity_poly.type
_entity_poly.pdbx_seq_one_letter_code
_entity_poly.pdbx_strand_id
1 'polypeptide(L)'
;MKERNPGPTPQEAIRRHVEGAEDWEWHEIASQLYVWTDRFNDRFHNRQMPEAVLSFERMDHRILAAYTLRRNAQGLLYEITFNVKHLDRPLWETLETLMHEYVHLWQQNYGQHPVERNYHNEEFVSACKTLGLHPLIGSGVHLQPADGLFAEFLKAYGVPEPDPLAEPKMNPKGKPLDWWADPEKRPQGRSTLRKWSCGCQNVRVGTAEFHAQC
;
A
#
# COMPACT_ATOMS: atom_id res chain seq x y z
N MET A 1 -17.52 14.24 -32.13
CA MET A 1 -16.10 13.83 -31.96
C MET A 1 -15.45 14.95 -31.15
N LYS A 2 -15.35 14.81 -29.82
CA LYS A 2 -14.74 15.85 -28.99
C LYS A 2 -13.24 15.81 -29.22
N GLU A 3 -12.68 16.90 -29.74
CA GLU A 3 -11.25 17.11 -29.86
C GLU A 3 -10.58 16.78 -28.52
N ARG A 4 -9.69 15.79 -28.52
CA ARG A 4 -8.83 15.52 -27.36
C ARG A 4 -7.90 16.72 -27.24
N ASN A 5 -8.02 17.42 -26.12
CA ASN A 5 -7.15 18.54 -25.76
C ASN A 5 -5.68 18.06 -25.83
N PRO A 6 -4.77 18.71 -26.58
CA PRO A 6 -3.36 18.29 -26.71
C PRO A 6 -2.51 18.63 -25.48
N GLY A 7 -3.13 19.15 -24.42
CA GLY A 7 -2.47 19.45 -23.16
C GLY A 7 -2.11 18.20 -22.35
N PRO A 8 -1.28 18.36 -21.31
CA PRO A 8 -0.90 17.26 -20.44
C PRO A 8 -2.13 16.61 -19.81
N THR A 9 -2.06 15.30 -19.55
CA THR A 9 -3.10 14.60 -18.80
C THR A 9 -3.21 15.20 -17.38
N PRO A 10 -4.36 15.06 -16.69
CA PRO A 10 -4.46 15.49 -15.29
C PRO A 10 -3.38 14.89 -14.40
N GLN A 11 -3.00 13.64 -14.65
CA GLN A 11 -1.95 12.91 -13.94
C GLN A 11 -0.57 13.55 -14.18
N GLU A 12 -0.23 13.81 -15.44
CA GLU A 12 1.02 14.48 -15.81
C GLU A 12 1.11 15.89 -15.18
N ALA A 13 0.00 16.64 -15.19
CA ALA A 13 -0.07 17.96 -14.59
C ALA A 13 0.13 17.93 -13.07
N ILE A 14 -0.46 16.95 -12.38
CA ILE A 14 -0.30 16.76 -10.93
C ILE A 14 1.14 16.36 -10.61
N ARG A 15 1.72 15.41 -11.36
CA ARG A 15 3.11 15.01 -11.16
C ARG A 15 4.06 16.19 -11.30
N ARG A 16 3.92 17.00 -12.37
CA ARG A 16 4.73 18.21 -12.56
C ARG A 16 4.59 19.19 -11.41
N HIS A 17 3.39 19.34 -10.86
CA HIS A 17 3.17 20.18 -9.68
C HIS A 17 3.89 19.61 -8.46
N VAL A 18 3.75 18.31 -8.19
CA VAL A 18 4.42 17.63 -7.07
C VAL A 18 5.95 17.74 -7.17
N GLU A 19 6.52 17.54 -8.36
CA GLU A 19 7.96 17.65 -8.61
C GLU A 19 8.48 19.09 -8.50
N GLY A 20 7.60 20.11 -8.50
CA GLY A 20 7.97 21.51 -8.26
C GLY A 20 7.59 22.05 -6.88
N ALA A 21 6.88 21.27 -6.06
CA ALA A 21 6.37 21.68 -4.75
C ALA A 21 7.43 21.45 -3.66
N GLU A 22 8.59 22.11 -3.76
CA GLU A 22 9.70 21.96 -2.81
C GLU A 22 9.34 22.29 -1.35
N ASP A 23 8.26 23.04 -1.13
CA ASP A 23 7.72 23.39 0.19
C ASP A 23 6.80 22.32 0.81
N TRP A 24 6.45 21.28 0.05
CA TRP A 24 5.60 20.20 0.53
C TRP A 24 6.42 19.10 1.20
N GLU A 25 6.07 18.74 2.44
CA GLU A 25 6.79 17.75 3.27
C GLU A 25 6.98 16.37 2.60
N TRP A 26 6.13 16.00 1.64
CA TRP A 26 6.21 14.71 0.94
C TRP A 26 6.85 14.80 -0.44
N HIS A 27 7.33 15.99 -0.85
CA HIS A 27 7.92 16.23 -2.17
C HIS A 27 9.00 15.20 -2.54
N GLU A 28 10.03 15.04 -1.69
CA GLU A 28 11.17 14.17 -2.01
C GLU A 28 10.74 12.71 -2.24
N ILE A 29 9.94 12.16 -1.33
CA ILE A 29 9.48 10.78 -1.43
C ILE A 29 8.48 10.60 -2.59
N ALA A 30 7.58 11.57 -2.82
CA ALA A 30 6.66 11.54 -3.94
C ALA A 30 7.40 11.53 -5.29
N SER A 31 8.35 12.45 -5.47
CA SER A 31 9.20 12.52 -6.67
C SER A 31 10.00 11.23 -6.87
N GLN A 32 10.57 10.67 -5.80
CA GLN A 32 11.27 9.38 -5.88
C GLN A 32 10.32 8.24 -6.32
N LEU A 33 9.14 8.15 -5.73
CA LEU A 33 8.18 7.08 -6.04
C LEU A 33 7.61 7.23 -7.47
N TYR A 34 7.42 8.45 -7.96
CA TYR A 34 7.05 8.67 -9.36
C TYR A 34 8.09 8.11 -10.34
N VAL A 35 9.38 8.33 -10.09
CA VAL A 35 10.45 7.70 -10.88
C VAL A 35 10.36 6.17 -10.84
N TRP A 36 10.01 5.59 -9.70
CA TRP A 36 9.80 4.14 -9.60
C TRP A 36 8.59 3.65 -10.37
N THR A 37 7.47 4.41 -10.40
CA THR A 37 6.33 4.04 -11.24
C THR A 37 6.69 4.01 -12.73
N ASP A 38 7.54 4.92 -13.21
CA ASP A 38 8.04 4.90 -14.59
C ASP A 38 8.85 3.63 -14.85
N ARG A 39 9.75 3.28 -13.93
CA ARG A 39 10.60 2.09 -14.06
C ARG A 39 9.77 0.80 -14.01
N PHE A 40 8.73 0.75 -13.17
CA PHE A 40 7.80 -0.37 -13.12
C PHE A 40 7.04 -0.52 -14.44
N ASN A 41 6.49 0.58 -14.95
CA ASN A 41 5.76 0.60 -16.21
C ASN A 41 6.63 0.13 -17.38
N ASP A 42 7.86 0.64 -17.45
CA ASP A 42 8.85 0.26 -18.46
C ASP A 42 9.21 -1.23 -18.37
N ARG A 43 9.58 -1.70 -17.17
CA ARG A 43 10.09 -3.05 -16.98
C ARG A 43 9.05 -4.15 -17.11
N PHE A 44 7.83 -3.92 -16.62
CA PHE A 44 6.82 -4.96 -16.43
C PHE A 44 5.57 -4.78 -17.31
N HIS A 45 5.38 -3.59 -17.91
CA HIS A 45 4.15 -3.28 -18.64
C HIS A 45 4.37 -2.60 -19.99
N ASN A 46 5.61 -2.61 -20.52
CA ASN A 46 5.95 -2.05 -21.84
C ASN A 46 5.45 -0.60 -22.02
N ARG A 47 5.46 0.20 -20.94
CA ARG A 47 4.97 1.59 -20.92
C ARG A 47 3.49 1.75 -21.27
N GLN A 48 2.67 0.71 -21.07
CA GLN A 48 1.25 0.75 -21.40
C GLN A 48 0.35 1.12 -20.22
N MET A 49 0.85 1.10 -18.99
CA MET A 49 0.04 1.46 -17.81
C MET A 49 -0.33 2.94 -17.81
N PRO A 50 -1.53 3.29 -17.32
CA PRO A 50 -1.86 4.68 -17.03
C PRO A 50 -0.95 5.24 -15.94
N GLU A 51 -0.73 6.55 -15.95
CA GLU A 51 0.03 7.22 -14.90
C GLU A 51 -0.73 7.18 -13.58
N ALA A 52 -0.05 6.75 -12.52
CA ALA A 52 -0.59 6.80 -11.17
C ALA A 52 -0.58 8.25 -10.65
N VAL A 53 -1.52 8.56 -9.76
CA VAL A 53 -1.46 9.77 -8.91
C VAL A 53 -1.01 9.32 -7.53
N LEU A 54 0.06 9.90 -7.00
CA LEU A 54 0.53 9.58 -5.66
C LEU A 54 -0.03 10.60 -4.68
N SER A 55 -0.64 10.12 -3.59
CA SER A 55 -1.10 10.96 -2.49
C SER A 55 -0.61 10.40 -1.16
N PHE A 56 -0.62 11.25 -0.13
CA PHE A 56 -0.03 10.95 1.17
C PHE A 56 -0.99 11.37 2.26
N GLU A 57 -1.52 10.40 3.00
CA GLU A 57 -2.54 10.63 4.01
C GLU A 57 -2.28 9.84 5.29
N ARG A 58 -2.81 10.34 6.41
CA ARG A 58 -2.79 9.59 7.66
C ARG A 58 -3.91 8.56 7.68
N MET A 59 -3.56 7.29 7.51
CA MET A 59 -4.50 6.17 7.52
C MET A 59 -4.42 5.33 8.80
N ASP A 60 -5.24 4.28 8.87
CA ASP A 60 -5.09 3.24 9.88
C ASP A 60 -3.69 2.62 9.82
N HIS A 61 -3.05 2.39 10.97
CA HIS A 61 -1.68 1.86 10.99
C HIS A 61 -1.55 0.46 10.37
N ARG A 62 -2.63 -0.29 10.15
CA ARG A 62 -2.58 -1.58 9.44
C ARG A 62 -2.57 -1.45 7.92
N ILE A 63 -2.77 -0.23 7.40
CA ILE A 63 -2.79 0.06 5.97
C ILE A 63 -1.47 0.74 5.63
N LEU A 64 -0.71 0.16 4.71
CA LEU A 64 0.59 0.71 4.25
C LEU A 64 0.38 1.73 3.14
N ALA A 65 -0.44 1.36 2.17
CA ALA A 65 -0.96 2.19 1.11
C ALA A 65 -2.35 1.67 0.70
N ALA A 66 -3.03 2.40 -0.18
CA ALA A 66 -4.28 1.95 -0.77
C ALA A 66 -4.45 2.50 -2.18
N TYR A 67 -4.89 1.65 -3.10
CA TYR A 67 -5.40 2.06 -4.40
C TYR A 67 -6.87 2.50 -4.33
N THR A 68 -7.18 3.67 -4.91
CA THR A 68 -8.56 4.19 -4.99
C THR A 68 -9.28 3.59 -6.20
N LEU A 69 -10.22 2.67 -5.97
CA LEU A 69 -11.00 1.98 -7.01
C LEU A 69 -11.94 2.88 -7.82
N ARG A 70 -12.31 4.03 -7.27
CA ARG A 70 -13.27 4.96 -7.87
C ARG A 70 -12.63 6.34 -8.00
N ARG A 71 -13.38 7.29 -8.54
CA ARG A 71 -12.91 8.67 -8.56
C ARG A 71 -12.73 9.19 -7.14
N ASN A 72 -11.59 9.82 -6.87
CA ASN A 72 -11.37 10.53 -5.62
C ASN A 72 -12.22 11.81 -5.56
N ALA A 73 -12.11 12.58 -4.47
CA ALA A 73 -12.92 13.79 -4.26
C ALA A 73 -12.73 14.87 -5.35
N GLN A 74 -11.59 14.84 -6.04
CA GLN A 74 -11.22 15.75 -7.13
C GLN A 74 -11.64 15.19 -8.51
N GLY A 75 -12.23 13.99 -8.56
CA GLY A 75 -12.67 13.35 -9.80
C GLY A 75 -11.60 12.52 -10.50
N LEU A 76 -10.42 12.32 -9.90
CA LEU A 76 -9.29 11.62 -10.49
C LEU A 76 -9.41 10.10 -10.31
N LEU A 77 -8.89 9.36 -11.29
CA LEU A 77 -8.63 7.92 -11.18
C LEU A 77 -7.14 7.68 -10.98
N TYR A 78 -6.79 6.42 -10.67
CA TYR A 78 -5.42 5.91 -10.62
C TYR A 78 -4.63 6.40 -9.41
N GLU A 79 -5.33 6.76 -8.35
CA GLU A 79 -4.70 7.24 -7.12
C GLU A 79 -4.18 6.07 -6.28
N ILE A 80 -2.92 6.18 -5.86
CA ILE A 80 -2.26 5.33 -4.88
C ILE A 80 -1.92 6.23 -3.68
N THR A 81 -2.60 6.01 -2.57
CA THR A 81 -2.41 6.78 -1.34
C THR A 81 -1.45 6.05 -0.41
N PHE A 82 -0.32 6.65 -0.08
CA PHE A 82 0.61 6.15 0.93
C PHE A 82 0.20 6.60 2.34
N ASN A 83 0.33 5.70 3.31
CA ASN A 83 0.12 6.06 4.71
C ASN A 83 1.36 6.75 5.27
N VAL A 84 1.23 8.01 5.66
CA VAL A 84 2.34 8.80 6.22
C VAL A 84 2.95 8.18 7.49
N LYS A 85 2.24 7.26 8.17
CA LYS A 85 2.77 6.52 9.34
C LYS A 85 3.85 5.50 9.03
N HIS A 86 4.09 5.19 7.75
CA HIS A 86 4.93 4.08 7.30
C HIS A 86 6.03 4.51 6.32
N LEU A 87 6.26 5.81 6.14
CA LEU A 87 7.22 6.32 5.16
C LEU A 87 8.69 6.09 5.57
N ASP A 88 8.96 5.85 6.85
CA ASP A 88 10.31 5.56 7.38
C ASP A 88 10.78 4.12 7.11
N ARG A 89 9.99 3.33 6.37
CA ARG A 89 10.34 1.94 6.05
C ARG A 89 11.48 1.88 5.02
N PRO A 90 12.30 0.81 5.03
CA PRO A 90 13.31 0.59 4.00
C PRO A 90 12.74 0.71 2.59
N LEU A 91 13.54 1.25 1.66
CA LEU A 91 13.08 1.50 0.29
C LEU A 91 12.52 0.22 -0.37
N TRP A 92 13.15 -0.94 -0.14
CA TRP A 92 12.65 -2.23 -0.64
C TRP A 92 11.20 -2.49 -0.26
N GLU A 93 10.88 -2.34 1.02
CA GLU A 93 9.53 -2.53 1.57
C GLU A 93 8.51 -1.53 1.02
N THR A 94 8.93 -0.28 0.85
CA THR A 94 8.11 0.78 0.27
C THR A 94 7.83 0.50 -1.22
N LEU A 95 8.81 0.01 -1.97
CA LEU A 95 8.65 -0.36 -3.38
C LEU A 95 7.82 -1.63 -3.58
N GLU A 96 7.92 -2.60 -2.66
CA GLU A 96 7.04 -3.76 -2.65
C GLU A 96 5.58 -3.34 -2.41
N THR A 97 5.37 -2.38 -1.50
CA THR A 97 4.05 -1.76 -1.26
C THR A 97 3.56 -1.01 -2.50
N LEU A 98 4.43 -0.20 -3.15
CA LEU A 98 4.08 0.51 -4.38
C LEU A 98 3.67 -0.47 -5.49
N MET A 99 4.47 -1.51 -5.71
CA MET A 99 4.19 -2.51 -6.75
C MET A 99 2.88 -3.26 -6.47
N HIS A 100 2.58 -3.57 -5.20
CA HIS A 100 1.29 -4.14 -4.80
C HIS A 100 0.12 -3.27 -5.26
N GLU A 101 0.14 -1.97 -4.94
CA GLU A 101 -0.92 -1.04 -5.37
C GLU A 101 -0.90 -0.81 -6.89
N TYR A 102 0.27 -0.90 -7.52
CA TYR A 102 0.42 -0.83 -8.98
C TYR A 102 -0.21 -2.03 -9.69
N VAL A 103 -0.21 -3.22 -9.08
CA VAL A 103 -0.94 -4.39 -9.58
C VAL A 103 -2.46 -4.18 -9.47
N HIS A 104 -2.96 -3.50 -8.43
CA HIS A 104 -4.39 -3.11 -8.38
C HIS A 104 -4.73 -2.17 -9.54
N LEU A 105 -3.88 -1.18 -9.81
CA LEU A 105 -4.03 -0.31 -10.98
C LEU A 105 -4.08 -1.12 -12.28
N TRP A 106 -3.18 -2.10 -12.44
CA TRP A 106 -3.16 -2.97 -13.61
C TRP A 106 -4.46 -3.77 -13.72
N GLN A 107 -4.89 -4.41 -12.63
CA GLN A 107 -6.07 -5.26 -12.63
C GLN A 107 -7.34 -4.48 -13.01
N GLN A 108 -7.48 -3.24 -12.54
CA GLN A 108 -8.65 -2.41 -12.86
C GLN A 108 -8.71 -1.96 -14.31
N ASN A 109 -7.57 -1.88 -15.01
CA ASN A 109 -7.52 -1.39 -16.40
C ASN A 109 -7.36 -2.52 -17.43
N TYR A 110 -6.72 -3.64 -17.06
CA TYR A 110 -6.33 -4.70 -17.97
C TYR A 110 -6.65 -6.12 -17.46
N GLY A 111 -7.04 -6.26 -16.20
CA GLY A 111 -7.44 -7.54 -15.62
C GLY A 111 -8.77 -8.03 -16.21
N GLN A 112 -8.93 -9.35 -16.26
CA GLN A 112 -10.18 -10.03 -16.61
C GLN A 112 -11.19 -9.98 -15.46
N HIS A 113 -10.72 -9.84 -14.21
CA HIS A 113 -11.54 -9.88 -13.01
C HIS A 113 -11.27 -8.67 -12.10
N PRO A 114 -11.59 -7.44 -12.55
CA PRO A 114 -11.49 -6.25 -11.71
C PRO A 114 -12.42 -6.36 -10.48
N VAL A 115 -11.96 -5.81 -9.37
CA VAL A 115 -12.69 -5.86 -8.09
C VAL A 115 -13.51 -4.59 -7.84
N GLU A 116 -14.71 -4.73 -7.28
CA GLU A 116 -15.58 -3.59 -6.94
C GLU A 116 -15.31 -3.01 -5.53
N ARG A 117 -14.53 -3.73 -4.73
CA ARG A 117 -14.09 -3.39 -3.37
C ARG A 117 -12.66 -3.86 -3.16
N ASN A 118 -11.95 -3.23 -2.23
CA ASN A 118 -10.57 -3.60 -1.91
C ASN A 118 -10.53 -5.06 -1.41
N TYR A 119 -10.03 -5.95 -2.27
CA TYR A 119 -9.98 -7.38 -2.06
C TYR A 119 -8.97 -7.98 -3.04
N HIS A 120 -8.16 -8.93 -2.57
CA HIS A 120 -7.19 -9.63 -3.42
C HIS A 120 -7.80 -10.95 -3.91
N ASN A 121 -8.29 -10.95 -5.14
CA ASN A 121 -8.80 -12.18 -5.78
C ASN A 121 -7.65 -13.02 -6.37
N GLU A 122 -7.98 -14.16 -6.96
CA GLU A 122 -7.01 -15.09 -7.54
C GLU A 122 -6.18 -14.46 -8.67
N GLU A 123 -6.80 -13.63 -9.52
CA GLU A 123 -6.10 -12.92 -10.59
C GLU A 123 -5.04 -11.97 -10.04
N PHE A 124 -5.40 -11.16 -9.05
CA PHE A 124 -4.46 -10.25 -8.39
C PHE A 124 -3.28 -11.01 -7.79
N VAL A 125 -3.55 -12.07 -7.04
CA VAL A 125 -2.51 -12.87 -6.39
C VAL A 125 -1.63 -13.58 -7.41
N SER A 126 -2.21 -14.07 -8.50
CA SER A 126 -1.47 -14.67 -9.60
C SER A 126 -0.53 -13.66 -10.26
N ALA A 127 -1.01 -12.45 -10.57
CA ALA A 127 -0.20 -11.38 -11.13
C ALA A 127 0.92 -10.91 -10.19
N CYS A 128 0.67 -10.87 -8.88
CA CYS A 128 1.73 -10.60 -7.90
C CYS A 128 2.80 -11.70 -7.92
N LYS A 129 2.39 -12.98 -7.93
CA LYS A 129 3.33 -14.11 -7.93
C LYS A 129 4.19 -14.17 -9.18
N THR A 130 3.68 -13.79 -10.35
CA THR A 130 4.50 -13.75 -11.57
C THR A 130 5.60 -12.69 -11.49
N LEU A 131 5.37 -11.60 -10.75
CA LEU A 131 6.38 -10.59 -10.46
C LEU A 131 7.35 -11.03 -9.35
N GLY A 132 6.93 -11.92 -8.46
CA GLY A 132 7.67 -12.35 -7.27
C GLY A 132 7.18 -11.72 -5.96
N LEU A 133 5.97 -11.16 -5.94
CA LEU A 133 5.28 -10.69 -4.74
C LEU A 133 4.42 -11.83 -4.15
N HIS A 134 4.28 -11.85 -2.82
CA HIS A 134 3.65 -12.97 -2.09
C HIS A 134 2.44 -12.59 -1.23
N PRO A 135 1.42 -11.88 -1.77
CA PRO A 135 0.21 -11.57 -1.01
C PRO A 135 -0.70 -12.79 -0.81
N LEU A 136 -1.37 -12.83 0.34
CA LEU A 136 -2.46 -13.75 0.60
C LEU A 136 -3.79 -13.24 0.03
N ILE A 137 -4.57 -14.16 -0.54
CA ILE A 137 -5.95 -13.92 -0.98
C ILE A 137 -6.75 -13.25 0.14
N GLY A 138 -7.50 -12.22 -0.23
CA GLY A 138 -8.40 -11.45 0.60
C GLY A 138 -7.79 -10.54 1.67
N SER A 139 -6.64 -10.88 2.26
CA SER A 139 -6.03 -10.11 3.35
C SER A 139 -4.88 -9.21 2.93
N GLY A 140 -4.23 -9.50 1.80
CA GLY A 140 -3.11 -8.72 1.30
C GLY A 140 -1.84 -8.85 2.12
N VAL A 141 -1.79 -9.78 3.08
CA VAL A 141 -0.59 -10.03 3.90
C VAL A 141 0.49 -10.62 3.01
N HIS A 142 1.69 -10.02 3.01
CA HIS A 142 2.86 -10.54 2.30
C HIS A 142 3.67 -11.47 3.19
N LEU A 143 3.76 -12.76 2.82
CA LEU A 143 4.35 -13.79 3.70
C LEU A 143 5.88 -13.79 3.74
N GLN A 144 6.50 -13.27 2.69
CA GLN A 144 7.95 -13.22 2.52
C GLN A 144 8.34 -12.01 1.66
N PRO A 145 9.60 -11.55 1.73
CA PRO A 145 10.11 -10.51 0.86
C PRO A 145 9.89 -10.86 -0.59
N ALA A 146 9.67 -9.85 -1.43
CA ALA A 146 9.62 -10.09 -2.86
C ALA A 146 10.88 -10.83 -3.34
N ASP A 147 10.69 -11.77 -4.26
CA ASP A 147 11.75 -12.57 -4.88
C ASP A 147 11.65 -12.48 -6.41
N GLY A 148 12.33 -13.39 -7.12
CA GLY A 148 12.21 -13.52 -8.57
C GLY A 148 12.47 -12.23 -9.34
N LEU A 149 11.60 -11.94 -10.31
CA LEU A 149 11.77 -10.84 -11.26
C LEU A 149 11.82 -9.47 -10.58
N PHE A 150 10.98 -9.26 -9.56
CA PHE A 150 10.93 -7.99 -8.85
C PHE A 150 12.18 -7.78 -7.99
N ALA A 151 12.64 -8.80 -7.27
CA ALA A 151 13.87 -8.73 -6.50
C ALA A 151 15.11 -8.50 -7.37
N GLU A 152 15.24 -9.23 -8.49
CA GLU A 152 16.32 -9.02 -9.46
C GLU A 152 16.32 -7.59 -10.01
N PHE A 153 15.13 -7.07 -10.32
CA PHE A 153 14.95 -5.70 -10.77
C PHE A 153 15.38 -4.67 -9.71
N LEU A 154 14.95 -4.82 -8.46
CA LEU A 154 15.35 -3.91 -7.37
C LEU A 154 16.87 -3.93 -7.14
N LYS A 155 17.47 -5.13 -7.16
CA LYS A 155 18.92 -5.31 -7.04
C LYS A 155 19.70 -4.65 -8.17
N ALA A 156 19.19 -4.72 -9.41
CA ALA A 156 19.81 -4.04 -10.54
C ALA A 156 19.88 -2.50 -10.38
N TYR A 157 18.98 -1.93 -9.57
CA TYR A 157 19.01 -0.51 -9.19
C TYR A 157 19.72 -0.23 -7.85
N GLY A 158 20.37 -1.23 -7.26
CA GLY A 158 21.13 -1.09 -6.02
C GLY A 158 20.26 -0.92 -4.77
N VAL A 159 18.98 -1.28 -4.80
CA VAL A 159 18.11 -1.25 -3.62
C VAL A 159 18.55 -2.37 -2.67
N PRO A 160 18.85 -2.09 -1.38
CA PRO A 160 19.28 -3.11 -0.43
C PRO A 160 18.22 -4.19 -0.23
N GLU A 161 18.62 -5.44 -0.39
CA GLU A 161 17.77 -6.61 -0.15
C GLU A 161 17.59 -6.84 1.37
N PRO A 162 16.38 -7.15 1.84
CA PRO A 162 16.15 -7.51 3.23
C PRO A 162 16.76 -8.87 3.57
N ASP A 163 16.98 -9.11 4.87
CA ASP A 163 17.44 -10.42 5.33
C ASP A 163 16.44 -11.53 4.95
N PRO A 164 16.93 -12.70 4.53
CA PRO A 164 16.07 -13.81 4.16
C PRO A 164 15.27 -14.30 5.37
N LEU A 165 13.98 -14.58 5.13
CA LEU A 165 13.10 -15.16 6.14
C LEU A 165 13.02 -16.68 5.96
N ALA A 166 13.40 -17.41 7.01
CA ALA A 166 13.36 -18.88 7.00
C ALA A 166 11.92 -19.43 7.01
N GLU A 167 11.02 -18.77 7.75
CA GLU A 167 9.61 -19.14 7.85
C GLU A 167 8.71 -17.88 7.89
N PRO A 168 7.45 -17.98 7.40
CA PRO A 168 6.49 -16.88 7.51
C PRO A 168 6.22 -16.50 8.97
N LYS A 169 6.11 -15.19 9.23
CA LYS A 169 5.81 -14.68 10.56
C LYS A 169 4.35 -14.98 10.96
N MET A 170 4.15 -15.36 12.21
CA MET A 170 2.84 -15.67 12.78
C MET A 170 2.59 -14.84 14.04
N ASN A 171 1.35 -14.44 14.26
CA ASN A 171 0.97 -13.80 15.53
C ASN A 171 0.71 -14.84 16.63
N PRO A 172 0.54 -14.42 17.91
CA PRO A 172 0.29 -15.35 19.02
C PRO A 172 -0.99 -16.21 18.90
N LYS A 173 -1.86 -15.93 17.91
CA LYS A 173 -3.06 -16.71 17.60
C LYS A 173 -2.88 -17.60 16.36
N GLY A 174 -1.65 -17.75 15.86
CA GLY A 174 -1.33 -18.58 14.70
C GLY A 174 -1.82 -18.01 13.37
N LYS A 175 -2.09 -16.71 13.28
CA LYS A 175 -2.41 -16.08 11.98
C LYS A 175 -1.16 -15.51 11.32
N PRO A 176 -1.03 -15.60 9.99
CA PRO A 176 0.08 -14.99 9.28
C PRO A 176 0.14 -13.48 9.49
N LEU A 177 1.37 -12.97 9.52
CA LEU A 177 1.72 -11.56 9.57
C LEU A 177 2.53 -11.20 8.34
N ASP A 178 2.55 -9.92 8.01
CA ASP A 178 3.46 -9.43 6.99
C ASP A 178 4.91 -9.74 7.38
N TRP A 179 5.73 -10.01 6.38
CA TRP A 179 7.12 -10.38 6.59
C TRP A 179 7.94 -9.25 7.25
N TRP A 180 7.55 -7.99 7.06
CA TRP A 180 8.11 -6.82 7.75
C TRP A 180 7.49 -6.55 9.13
N ALA A 181 6.44 -7.27 9.52
CA ALA A 181 5.82 -7.06 10.82
C ALA A 181 6.75 -7.51 11.96
N ASP A 182 6.64 -6.82 13.09
CA ASP A 182 7.23 -7.23 14.35
C ASP A 182 6.17 -8.03 15.14
N PRO A 183 6.36 -9.36 15.37
CA PRO A 183 5.39 -10.19 16.07
C PRO A 183 5.16 -9.79 17.53
N GLU A 184 6.14 -9.12 18.14
CA GLU A 184 6.12 -8.72 19.55
C GLU A 184 5.45 -7.35 19.73
N LYS A 185 5.52 -6.48 18.71
CA LYS A 185 4.78 -5.21 18.71
C LYS A 185 3.29 -5.47 18.51
N ARG A 186 2.55 -5.41 19.61
CA ARG A 186 1.09 -5.42 19.59
C ARG A 186 0.60 -4.08 19.03
N PRO A 187 -0.14 -4.06 17.90
CA PRO A 187 -0.76 -2.82 17.44
C PRO A 187 -1.69 -2.32 18.53
N GLN A 188 -1.49 -1.07 19.00
CA GLN A 188 -2.44 -0.45 19.90
C GLN A 188 -3.81 -0.46 19.24
N GLY A 189 -4.82 -0.97 19.94
CA GLY A 189 -6.18 -1.00 19.44
C GLY A 189 -6.70 0.41 19.19
N ARG A 190 -7.60 0.58 18.22
CA ARG A 190 -8.24 1.87 17.87
C ARG A 190 -9.03 2.53 19.00
N SER A 191 -9.21 1.84 20.12
CA SER A 191 -10.01 2.35 21.21
C SER A 191 -9.19 3.35 22.00
N THR A 192 -9.52 4.63 21.86
CA THR A 192 -9.12 5.68 22.79
C THR A 192 -9.81 5.54 24.15
N LEU A 193 -10.84 4.67 24.21
CA LEU A 193 -11.61 4.41 25.41
C LEU A 193 -10.81 3.56 26.38
N ARG A 194 -10.84 3.93 27.65
CA ARG A 194 -10.22 3.13 28.71
C ARG A 194 -11.01 1.84 28.87
N LYS A 195 -10.29 0.71 28.87
CA LYS A 195 -10.87 -0.60 29.16
C LYS A 195 -10.97 -0.78 30.66
N TRP A 196 -12.17 -1.08 31.14
CA TRP A 196 -12.44 -1.50 32.52
C TRP A 196 -12.88 -2.96 32.52
N SER A 197 -12.51 -3.69 33.58
CA SER A 197 -12.85 -5.09 33.76
C SER A 197 -13.14 -5.34 35.24
N CYS A 198 -14.28 -5.96 35.55
CA CYS A 198 -14.60 -6.44 36.92
C CYS A 198 -14.41 -7.96 37.05
N GLY A 199 -13.79 -8.63 36.07
CA GLY A 199 -13.59 -10.08 36.04
C GLY A 199 -14.72 -10.84 35.35
N CYS A 200 -16.00 -10.45 35.54
CA CYS A 200 -17.11 -11.10 34.83
C CYS A 200 -17.39 -10.49 33.43
N GLN A 201 -17.04 -9.22 33.21
CA GLN A 201 -17.25 -8.52 31.94
C GLN A 201 -16.20 -7.44 31.69
N ASN A 202 -15.99 -7.13 30.41
CA ASN A 202 -15.16 -6.01 29.96
C ASN A 202 -16.03 -4.90 29.36
N VAL A 203 -15.76 -3.65 29.72
CA VAL A 203 -16.39 -2.45 29.15
C VAL A 203 -15.34 -1.43 28.72
N ARG A 204 -15.68 -0.60 27.74
CA ARG A 204 -14.80 0.45 27.21
C ARG A 204 -15.56 1.77 27.27
N VAL A 205 -14.99 2.77 27.94
CA VAL A 205 -15.66 4.04 28.23
C VAL A 205 -14.78 5.24 27.88
N GLY A 206 -15.43 6.29 27.38
CA GLY A 206 -14.81 7.54 26.95
C GLY A 206 -14.82 8.63 28.01
N THR A 207 -15.27 8.32 29.22
CA THR A 207 -15.33 9.23 30.36
C THR A 207 -14.18 8.96 31.33
N ALA A 208 -13.77 9.99 32.07
CA ALA A 208 -12.76 9.87 33.11
C ALA A 208 -13.24 9.01 34.28
N GLU A 209 -14.52 9.15 34.63
CA GLU A 209 -15.18 8.40 35.71
C GLU A 209 -16.22 7.44 35.12
N PHE A 210 -16.27 6.23 35.68
CA PHE A 210 -17.17 5.17 35.26
C PHE A 210 -17.65 4.39 36.48
N HIS A 211 -18.95 4.44 36.75
CA HIS A 211 -19.60 3.67 37.80
C HIS A 211 -20.47 2.59 37.18
N ALA A 212 -20.19 1.34 37.53
CA ALA A 212 -21.00 0.20 37.15
C ALA A 212 -21.03 -0.81 38.29
N GLN A 213 -22.15 -1.52 38.42
CA GLN A 213 -22.31 -2.62 39.34
C GLN A 213 -22.37 -3.92 38.54
N CYS A 214 -21.44 -4.81 38.85
CA CYS A 214 -21.55 -6.23 38.53
C CYS A 214 -22.46 -6.85 39.62
#